data_AF-D4XKD1-F1
#
_entry.id   AF-D4XKD1-F1
#
_cell.length_a   1.000
_cell.length_b   1.000
_cell.length_c   1.000
_cell.angle_alpha   90.00
_cell.angle_beta   90.00
_cell.angle_gamma   90.00
#
_symmetry.space_group_name_H-M   'P 1'
#
loop_
_entity.id
_entity.type
_entity.pdbx_description
1 polymer ?
#
loop_
_entity_poly.entity_id
_entity_poly.type
_entity_poly.pdbx_seq_one_letter_code
_entity_poly.pdbx_strand_id
1 'polypeptide(L)'
;MFTHIRLNIFPDGGIARLRIYGEVQIQTKNSDQILDLLALENGGRVIAYSDAHFGHPRNLINPGRGINMGDGWETKRRREPGFDWCVLALGRAGEIEKIEIDTAHFKGNFPAQVSIQAVYVEDATDPQLIPQSMFWPFLLEAQNMQMDHVHSLINQVIEHEKISHIRVNMIPDGGISRIRLWGKVTAQESMT
;
A
#
# COMPACT_ATOMS: atom_id res chain seq x y z
N MET A 1 7.56 -17.68 -15.11
CA MET A 1 7.13 -17.70 -13.70
C MET A 1 8.10 -18.58 -12.92
N PHE A 2 8.66 -18.10 -11.83
CA PHE A 2 9.54 -18.87 -10.95
C PHE A 2 8.91 -18.99 -9.57
N THR A 3 9.02 -20.14 -8.92
CA THR A 3 8.52 -20.39 -7.55
C THR A 3 9.63 -20.72 -6.56
N HIS A 4 10.79 -21.11 -7.08
CA HIS A 4 11.95 -21.52 -6.29
C HIS A 4 13.21 -20.89 -6.88
N ILE A 5 14.17 -20.59 -6.02
CA ILE A 5 15.46 -20.03 -6.40
C ILE A 5 16.56 -20.84 -5.76
N ARG A 6 17.63 -21.12 -6.52
CA ARG A 6 18.84 -21.76 -6.04
C ARG A 6 19.97 -20.75 -6.03
N LEU A 7 20.58 -20.53 -4.87
CA LEU A 7 21.84 -19.81 -4.73
C LEU A 7 22.98 -20.83 -4.68
N ASN A 8 23.97 -20.70 -5.54
CA ASN A 8 25.19 -21.52 -5.50
C ASN A 8 26.37 -20.61 -5.13
N ILE A 9 27.20 -21.04 -4.18
CA ILE A 9 28.43 -20.36 -3.76
C ILE A 9 29.60 -21.27 -4.15
N PHE A 10 30.61 -20.75 -4.86
CA PHE A 10 31.76 -21.53 -5.31
C PHE A 10 33.08 -20.78 -5.05
N PRO A 11 34.10 -21.42 -4.43
CA PRO A 11 34.07 -22.73 -3.74
C PRO A 11 33.45 -22.66 -2.33
N ASP A 12 33.57 -21.54 -1.62
CA ASP A 12 33.01 -21.29 -0.29
C ASP A 12 32.98 -19.78 0.02
N GLY A 13 32.49 -19.41 1.21
CA GLY A 13 32.38 -18.02 1.66
C GLY A 13 31.15 -17.76 2.55
N GLY A 14 30.93 -16.50 2.95
CA GLY A 14 29.78 -16.09 3.74
C GLY A 14 28.95 -15.01 3.05
N ILE A 15 27.62 -15.15 3.08
CA ILE A 15 26.68 -14.14 2.56
C ILE A 15 25.88 -13.57 3.71
N ALA A 16 25.98 -12.26 3.94
CA ALA A 16 25.21 -11.59 4.97
C ALA A 16 23.74 -11.37 4.57
N ARG A 17 23.47 -11.07 3.28
CA ARG A 17 22.13 -10.82 2.76
C ARG A 17 22.01 -11.24 1.30
N LEU A 18 20.91 -11.90 0.96
CA LEU A 18 20.44 -12.12 -0.40
C LEU A 18 19.13 -11.37 -0.57
N ARG A 19 19.04 -10.46 -1.55
CA ARG A 19 17.80 -9.80 -1.93
C ARG A 19 17.48 -10.16 -3.37
N ILE A 20 16.27 -10.60 -3.59
CA ILE A 20 15.79 -10.99 -4.91
C ILE A 20 14.54 -10.17 -5.17
N TYR A 21 14.54 -9.52 -6.33
CA TYR A 21 13.46 -8.68 -6.78
C TYR A 21 12.77 -9.36 -7.94
N GLY A 22 11.45 -9.25 -7.98
CA GLY A 22 10.62 -9.82 -9.02
C GLY A 22 9.19 -9.32 -8.89
N GLU A 23 8.44 -9.46 -9.97
CA GLU A 23 7.01 -9.16 -9.98
C GLU A 23 6.22 -10.38 -9.52
N VAL A 24 5.30 -10.16 -8.60
CA VAL A 24 4.44 -11.22 -8.08
C VAL A 24 3.32 -11.48 -9.10
N GLN A 25 3.17 -12.74 -9.49
CA GLN A 25 2.11 -13.18 -10.39
C GLN A 25 1.01 -13.87 -9.59
N ILE A 26 -0.15 -13.23 -9.47
CA ILE A 26 -1.32 -13.81 -8.79
C ILE A 26 -2.12 -14.65 -9.79
N GLN A 27 -2.47 -15.87 -9.39
CA GLN A 27 -3.47 -16.70 -10.07
C GLN A 27 -4.79 -16.58 -9.31
N THR A 28 -5.69 -15.70 -9.76
CA THR A 28 -7.06 -15.65 -9.25
C THR A 28 -7.88 -16.75 -9.91
N LYS A 29 -8.49 -17.62 -9.10
CA LYS A 29 -9.31 -18.73 -9.61
C LYS A 29 -10.76 -18.33 -9.88
N ASN A 30 -11.24 -17.28 -9.21
CA ASN A 30 -12.61 -16.78 -9.31
C ASN A 30 -12.60 -15.25 -9.27
N SER A 31 -13.33 -14.60 -10.18
CA SER A 31 -13.48 -13.14 -10.24
C SER A 31 -14.23 -12.56 -9.04
N ASP A 32 -15.10 -13.36 -8.40
CA ASP A 32 -15.94 -12.90 -7.30
C ASP A 32 -15.25 -12.96 -5.94
N GLN A 33 -14.00 -13.43 -5.90
CA GLN A 33 -13.22 -13.53 -4.67
C GLN A 33 -12.82 -12.14 -4.18
N ILE A 34 -13.24 -11.80 -2.96
CA ILE A 34 -12.74 -10.60 -2.25
C ILE A 34 -11.31 -10.88 -1.79
N LEU A 35 -10.40 -9.98 -2.15
CA LEU A 35 -8.96 -10.05 -1.87
C LEU A 35 -8.47 -8.68 -1.39
N ASP A 36 -7.40 -8.65 -0.59
CA ASP A 36 -6.64 -7.42 -0.36
C ASP A 36 -5.81 -7.11 -1.61
N LEU A 37 -6.31 -6.26 -2.50
CA LEU A 37 -5.69 -5.92 -3.78
C LEU A 37 -4.38 -5.14 -3.63
N LEU A 38 -4.13 -4.58 -2.44
CA LEU A 38 -2.92 -3.86 -2.10
C LEU A 38 -1.85 -4.77 -1.45
N ALA A 39 -2.19 -5.97 -1.00
CA ALA A 39 -1.26 -6.83 -0.26
C ALA A 39 0.00 -7.15 -1.06
N LEU A 40 1.15 -7.21 -0.38
CA LEU A 40 2.42 -7.62 -0.99
C LEU A 40 2.34 -9.03 -1.62
N GLU A 41 1.67 -9.96 -0.94
CA GLU A 41 1.46 -11.33 -1.44
C GLU A 41 0.56 -11.37 -2.68
N ASN A 42 -0.26 -10.34 -2.85
CA ASN A 42 -1.07 -10.09 -4.03
C ASN A 42 -0.39 -9.12 -4.99
N GLY A 43 0.94 -8.91 -4.90
CA GLY A 43 1.71 -8.11 -5.85
C GLY A 43 1.61 -6.59 -5.71
N GLY A 44 1.00 -6.09 -4.64
CA GLY A 44 1.07 -4.67 -4.31
C GLY A 44 2.52 -4.22 -4.08
N ARG A 45 2.82 -2.98 -4.46
CA ARG A 45 4.18 -2.43 -4.34
C ARG A 45 4.17 -0.93 -4.08
N VAL A 46 5.23 -0.46 -3.43
CA VAL A 46 5.47 0.98 -3.24
C VAL A 46 6.11 1.56 -4.50
N ILE A 47 5.61 2.71 -4.94
CA ILE A 47 6.17 3.50 -6.05
C ILE A 47 7.06 4.61 -5.48
N ALA A 48 6.52 5.43 -4.58
CA ALA A 48 7.20 6.59 -4.03
C ALA A 48 6.62 6.98 -2.68
N TYR A 49 7.34 7.79 -1.92
CA TYR A 49 6.92 8.29 -0.61
C TYR A 49 7.64 9.59 -0.27
N SER A 50 7.09 10.38 0.66
CA SER A 50 7.68 11.65 1.10
C SER A 50 8.87 11.46 2.06
N ASP A 51 8.71 10.59 3.05
CA ASP A 51 9.67 10.38 4.13
C ASP A 51 9.61 8.92 4.63
N ALA A 52 10.71 8.44 5.21
CA ALA A 52 10.79 7.12 5.85
C ALA A 52 11.76 7.18 7.04
N HIS A 53 11.45 8.04 8.01
CA HIS A 53 12.28 8.25 9.19
C HIS A 53 12.48 6.96 10.02
N PHE A 54 11.39 6.24 10.30
CA PHE A 54 11.42 4.93 10.95
C PHE A 54 10.52 3.92 10.22
N GLY A 55 10.99 2.68 10.13
CA GLY A 55 10.35 1.68 9.26
C GLY A 55 10.45 2.06 7.78
N HIS A 56 9.71 1.36 6.92
CA HIS A 56 9.72 1.63 5.48
C HIS A 56 8.29 1.48 4.94
N PRO A 57 7.80 2.33 4.02
CA PRO A 57 6.42 2.27 3.50
C PRO A 57 5.96 0.89 2.98
N ARG A 58 6.88 0.08 2.45
CA ARG A 58 6.64 -1.34 2.11
C ARG A 58 5.96 -2.14 3.24
N ASN A 59 6.16 -1.74 4.49
CA ASN A 59 5.61 -2.40 5.65
C ASN A 59 4.08 -2.29 5.72
N LEU A 60 3.51 -1.23 5.13
CA LEU A 60 2.06 -1.01 5.09
C LEU A 60 1.30 -2.21 4.47
N ILE A 61 1.95 -2.90 3.54
CA ILE A 61 1.35 -3.96 2.72
C ILE A 61 1.84 -5.37 3.09
N ASN A 62 2.71 -5.49 4.09
CA ASN A 62 3.20 -6.79 4.57
C ASN A 62 2.05 -7.64 5.15
N PRO A 63 2.09 -8.97 5.08
CA PRO A 63 1.07 -9.84 5.68
C PRO A 63 0.89 -9.61 7.19
N GLY A 64 -0.29 -9.98 7.69
CA GLY A 64 -0.64 -9.90 9.11
C GLY A 64 -0.62 -8.47 9.67
N ARG A 65 -0.61 -8.39 11.00
CA ARG A 65 -0.49 -7.14 11.78
C ARG A 65 0.96 -6.94 12.20
N GLY A 66 1.45 -5.70 12.25
CA GLY A 66 2.81 -5.42 12.75
C GLY A 66 3.00 -5.93 14.18
N ILE A 67 4.17 -6.49 14.50
CA ILE A 67 4.46 -6.99 15.86
C ILE A 67 4.99 -5.90 16.79
N ASN A 68 5.48 -4.78 16.25
CA ASN A 68 5.90 -3.57 16.95
C ASN A 68 5.88 -2.36 15.99
N MET A 69 6.33 -1.18 16.44
CA MET A 69 6.36 0.04 15.62
C MET A 69 7.32 -0.04 14.42
N GLY A 70 8.45 -0.76 14.55
CA GLY A 70 9.43 -0.93 13.47
C GLY A 70 8.91 -1.75 12.28
N ASP A 71 7.82 -2.49 12.51
CA ASP A 71 7.08 -3.19 11.47
C ASP A 71 6.06 -2.31 10.75
N GLY A 72 5.93 -1.03 11.09
CA GLY A 72 5.08 -0.07 10.40
C GLY A 72 5.89 0.85 9.48
N TRP A 73 5.25 1.93 9.06
CA TRP A 73 5.89 3.09 8.46
C TRP A 73 5.62 4.30 9.34
N GLU A 74 6.68 5.00 9.73
CA GLU A 74 6.62 6.22 10.53
C GLU A 74 7.47 7.32 9.88
N THR A 75 6.88 8.51 9.80
CA THR A 75 7.57 9.70 9.30
C THR A 75 8.05 10.61 10.41
N LYS A 76 9.01 11.47 10.07
CA LYS A 76 9.48 12.51 10.98
C LYS A 76 8.35 13.51 11.27
N ARG A 77 8.23 13.94 12.53
CA ARG A 77 7.31 15.03 12.92
C ARG A 77 7.45 16.24 12.01
N ARG A 78 6.35 16.66 11.43
CA ARG A 78 6.25 17.79 10.51
C ARG A 78 5.89 19.06 11.28
N ARG A 79 6.56 20.16 10.93
CA ARG A 79 6.29 21.51 11.46
C ARG A 79 5.95 22.52 10.37
N GLU A 80 6.03 22.07 9.13
CA GLU A 80 5.73 22.86 7.93
C GLU A 80 4.36 22.45 7.38
N PRO A 81 3.68 23.32 6.62
CA PRO A 81 2.43 22.96 5.95
C PRO A 81 2.55 21.70 5.08
N GLY A 82 1.41 21.03 4.87
CA GLY A 82 1.30 19.81 4.07
C GLY A 82 1.23 18.54 4.92
N PHE A 83 1.47 17.41 4.28
CA PHE A 83 1.34 16.09 4.87
C PHE A 83 2.32 15.09 4.24
N ASP A 84 2.58 14.00 4.94
CA ASP A 84 3.35 12.88 4.41
C ASP A 84 2.49 11.94 3.56
N TRP A 85 3.11 11.27 2.60
CA TRP A 85 2.38 10.49 1.61
C TRP A 85 3.17 9.30 1.09
N CYS A 86 2.44 8.30 0.59
CA CYS A 86 2.98 7.12 -0.07
C CYS A 86 2.11 6.77 -1.27
N VAL A 87 2.73 6.61 -2.44
CA VAL A 87 2.09 6.12 -3.67
C VAL A 87 2.37 4.63 -3.79
N LEU A 88 1.30 3.85 -3.97
CA LEU A 88 1.35 2.40 -4.09
C LEU A 88 0.60 1.95 -5.34
N ALA A 89 1.10 0.91 -6.00
CA ALA A 89 0.36 0.15 -6.99
C ALA A 89 -0.33 -1.04 -6.32
N LEU A 90 -1.58 -1.28 -6.68
CA LEU A 90 -2.25 -2.55 -6.41
C LEU A 90 -1.61 -3.62 -7.29
N GLY A 91 -1.60 -4.87 -6.84
CA GLY A 91 -1.05 -5.94 -7.68
C GLY A 91 -2.00 -6.40 -8.78
N ARG A 92 -3.30 -6.11 -8.66
CA ARG A 92 -4.27 -6.15 -9.76
C ARG A 92 -5.26 -5.01 -9.61
N ALA A 93 -5.67 -4.45 -10.75
CA ALA A 93 -6.72 -3.45 -10.77
C ALA A 93 -8.07 -4.06 -10.35
N GLY A 94 -8.89 -3.29 -9.65
CA GLY A 94 -10.16 -3.77 -9.15
C GLY A 94 -10.97 -2.72 -8.42
N GLU A 95 -12.16 -3.13 -8.01
CA GLU A 95 -13.11 -2.31 -7.28
C GLU A 95 -12.96 -2.57 -5.77
N ILE A 96 -12.76 -1.51 -4.98
CA ILE A 96 -12.61 -1.57 -3.53
C ILE A 96 -13.98 -1.55 -2.84
N GLU A 97 -14.20 -2.50 -1.94
CA GLU A 97 -15.42 -2.61 -1.12
C GLU A 97 -15.16 -2.21 0.34
N LYS A 98 -13.92 -2.36 0.83
CA LYS A 98 -13.55 -2.03 2.21
C LYS A 98 -12.09 -1.61 2.30
N ILE A 99 -11.84 -0.55 3.06
CA ILE A 99 -10.50 -0.09 3.42
C ILE A 99 -10.26 -0.41 4.89
N GLU A 100 -9.09 -0.95 5.21
CA GLU A 100 -8.64 -1.04 6.61
C GLU A 100 -7.36 -0.22 6.80
N ILE A 101 -7.35 0.64 7.82
CA ILE A 101 -6.16 1.38 8.25
C ILE A 101 -5.87 0.99 9.69
N ASP A 102 -4.72 0.34 9.91
CA ASP A 102 -4.30 -0.12 11.23
C ASP A 102 -3.16 0.76 11.76
N THR A 103 -3.38 1.37 12.93
CA THR A 103 -2.38 2.18 13.65
C THR A 103 -1.70 1.37 14.77
N ALA A 104 -1.65 0.03 14.65
CA ALA A 104 -1.04 -0.85 15.64
C ALA A 104 0.29 -0.32 16.19
N HIS A 105 0.42 -0.33 17.52
CA HIS A 105 1.62 0.12 18.26
C HIS A 105 1.93 1.62 18.19
N PHE A 106 1.30 2.40 17.30
CA PHE A 106 1.43 3.85 17.26
C PHE A 106 0.49 4.49 18.29
N LYS A 107 0.99 4.66 19.52
CA LYS A 107 0.20 5.09 20.68
C LYS A 107 0.23 6.59 20.94
N GLY A 108 1.32 7.26 20.54
CA GLY A 108 1.49 8.70 20.73
C GLY A 108 1.95 9.43 19.46
N ASN A 109 2.04 8.70 18.34
CA ASN A 109 2.59 9.14 17.07
C ASN A 109 1.85 8.50 15.88
N PHE A 110 0.59 8.11 16.05
CA PHE A 110 -0.30 7.81 14.93
C PHE A 110 -0.69 9.13 14.24
N PRO A 111 -1.01 9.12 12.92
CA PRO A 111 -1.45 10.33 12.24
C PRO A 111 -2.79 10.81 12.79
N ALA A 112 -3.03 12.13 12.81
CA ALA A 112 -4.32 12.65 13.25
C ALA A 112 -5.43 12.24 12.28
N GLN A 113 -5.15 12.33 10.98
CA GLN A 113 -6.05 11.90 9.92
C GLN A 113 -5.34 11.16 8.80
N VAL A 114 -6.08 10.33 8.09
CA VAL A 114 -5.62 9.67 6.86
C VAL A 114 -6.65 9.85 5.75
N SER A 115 -6.18 10.19 4.56
CA SER A 115 -6.98 10.16 3.32
C SER A 115 -6.31 9.29 2.28
N ILE A 116 -7.09 8.80 1.32
CA ILE A 116 -6.59 8.00 0.20
C ILE A 116 -7.16 8.56 -1.10
N GLN A 117 -6.28 8.85 -2.05
CA GLN A 117 -6.63 9.15 -3.44
C GLN A 117 -6.35 7.91 -4.29
N ALA A 118 -7.07 7.72 -5.39
CA ALA A 118 -6.90 6.56 -6.25
C ALA A 118 -7.10 6.90 -7.73
N VAL A 119 -6.53 6.06 -8.58
CA VAL A 119 -6.69 6.17 -10.04
C VAL A 119 -6.60 4.81 -10.72
N TYR A 120 -7.23 4.70 -11.88
CA TYR A 120 -6.93 3.67 -12.86
C TYR A 120 -6.03 4.23 -13.97
N VAL A 121 -4.88 3.61 -14.19
CA VAL A 121 -3.94 3.97 -15.25
C VAL A 121 -3.35 2.69 -15.83
N GLU A 122 -3.42 2.55 -17.15
CA GLU A 122 -2.87 1.41 -17.90
C GLU A 122 -1.44 1.71 -18.36
N ASP A 123 -1.22 2.90 -18.92
CA ASP A 123 0.04 3.28 -19.54
C ASP A 123 0.66 4.51 -18.85
N ALA A 124 1.32 4.28 -17.72
CA ALA A 124 2.20 5.27 -17.12
C ALA A 124 3.42 4.64 -16.47
N THR A 125 4.53 5.38 -16.55
CA THR A 125 5.74 5.05 -15.80
C THR A 125 5.63 5.52 -14.37
N ASP A 126 6.29 4.82 -13.44
CA ASP A 126 6.36 5.20 -12.02
C ASP A 126 6.69 6.69 -11.80
N PRO A 127 7.68 7.31 -12.49
CA PRO A 127 7.98 8.73 -12.31
C PRO A 127 6.85 9.67 -12.73
N GLN A 128 6.02 9.29 -13.71
CA GLN A 128 4.86 10.10 -14.14
C GLN A 128 3.74 10.08 -13.10
N LEU A 129 3.56 8.95 -12.40
CA LEU A 129 2.51 8.79 -11.39
C LEU A 129 2.73 9.69 -10.17
N ILE A 130 3.99 9.98 -9.80
CA ILE A 130 4.32 10.75 -8.59
C ILE A 130 3.66 12.15 -8.60
N PRO A 131 3.93 13.04 -9.57
CA PRO A 131 3.30 14.36 -9.60
C PRO A 131 1.80 14.29 -9.90
N GLN A 132 1.35 13.35 -10.73
CA GLN A 132 -0.07 13.17 -11.04
C GLN A 132 -0.89 12.78 -9.80
N SER A 133 -0.31 12.02 -8.89
CA SER A 133 -0.99 11.51 -7.70
C SER A 133 -1.54 12.58 -6.77
N MET A 134 -1.00 13.81 -6.83
CA MET A 134 -1.54 14.95 -6.08
C MET A 134 -2.96 15.32 -6.52
N PHE A 135 -3.33 15.01 -7.77
CA PHE A 135 -4.58 15.41 -8.39
C PHE A 135 -5.56 14.25 -8.60
N TRP A 136 -5.24 13.05 -8.11
CA TRP A 136 -6.14 11.90 -8.18
C TRP A 136 -7.41 12.16 -7.36
N PRO A 137 -8.58 11.66 -7.79
CA PRO A 137 -9.80 11.75 -7.00
C PRO A 137 -9.65 10.99 -5.67
N PHE A 138 -10.41 11.42 -4.65
CA PHE A 138 -10.44 10.71 -3.37
C PHE A 138 -11.18 9.38 -3.51
N LEU A 139 -10.54 8.32 -3.02
CA LEU A 139 -11.15 7.05 -2.67
C LEU A 139 -11.70 7.08 -1.24
N LEU A 140 -11.01 7.82 -0.36
CA LEU A 140 -11.35 8.02 1.03
C LEU A 140 -10.97 9.46 1.42
N GLU A 141 -11.96 10.27 1.79
CA GLU A 141 -11.69 11.58 2.39
C GLU A 141 -11.04 11.45 3.77
N ALA A 142 -10.43 12.53 4.27
CA ALA A 142 -9.70 12.52 5.53
C ALA A 142 -10.56 11.99 6.71
N GLN A 143 -10.17 10.83 7.24
CA GLN A 143 -10.78 10.22 8.41
C GLN A 143 -9.92 10.42 9.65
N ASN A 144 -10.53 10.69 10.80
CA ASN A 144 -9.82 10.74 12.08
C ASN A 144 -9.36 9.35 12.49
N MET A 145 -8.10 9.25 12.91
CA MET A 145 -7.53 8.00 13.40
C MET A 145 -7.51 7.96 14.93
N GLN A 146 -7.44 6.74 15.46
CA GLN A 146 -7.29 6.42 16.86
C GLN A 146 -5.97 5.70 17.09
N MET A 147 -5.45 5.78 18.31
CA MET A 147 -4.25 5.07 18.73
C MET A 147 -4.47 3.55 18.70
N ASP A 148 -3.48 2.80 18.20
CA ASP A 148 -3.44 1.32 18.28
C ASP A 148 -4.75 0.63 17.87
N HIS A 149 -5.33 1.07 16.75
CA HIS A 149 -6.69 0.72 16.36
C HIS A 149 -6.80 0.31 14.89
N VAL A 150 -7.70 -0.63 14.60
CA VAL A 150 -8.04 -1.07 13.23
C VAL A 150 -9.29 -0.33 12.78
N HIS A 151 -9.13 0.60 11.85
CA HIS A 151 -10.22 1.38 11.27
C HIS A 151 -10.77 0.61 10.06
N SER A 152 -11.94 0.00 10.20
CA SER A 152 -12.66 -0.68 9.12
C SER A 152 -13.64 0.30 8.47
N LEU A 153 -13.36 0.70 7.23
CA LEU A 153 -14.06 1.75 6.51
C LEU A 153 -14.74 1.14 5.28
N ILE A 154 -16.06 1.02 5.35
CA ILE A 154 -16.89 0.47 4.26
C ILE A 154 -17.73 1.61 3.68
N ASN A 155 -18.54 2.25 4.53
CA ASN A 155 -19.45 3.32 4.12
C ASN A 155 -18.75 4.64 3.75
N GLN A 156 -17.45 4.76 4.07
CA GLN A 156 -16.63 5.93 3.75
C GLN A 156 -15.89 5.78 2.42
N VAL A 157 -15.90 4.58 1.83
CA VAL A 157 -15.32 4.36 0.50
C VAL A 157 -16.20 5.09 -0.52
N ILE A 158 -15.60 6.03 -1.24
CA ILE A 158 -16.29 6.78 -2.28
C ILE A 158 -16.51 5.87 -3.49
N GLU A 159 -17.70 5.94 -4.09
CA GLU A 159 -18.03 5.22 -5.32
C GLU A 159 -17.02 5.50 -6.44
N HIS A 160 -16.58 4.44 -7.11
CA HIS A 160 -15.56 4.50 -8.16
C HIS A 160 -15.72 3.32 -9.13
N GLU A 161 -15.08 3.41 -10.29
CA GLU A 161 -14.85 2.24 -11.15
C GLU A 161 -13.68 1.39 -10.62
N LYS A 162 -13.03 0.59 -11.46
CA LYS A 162 -11.78 -0.07 -11.06
C LYS A 162 -10.69 0.97 -10.77
N ILE A 163 -9.77 0.66 -9.85
CA ILE A 163 -8.55 1.42 -9.57
C ILE A 163 -7.32 0.53 -9.70
N SER A 164 -6.15 1.12 -9.89
CA SER A 164 -4.86 0.42 -10.05
C SER A 164 -3.78 0.96 -9.11
N HIS A 165 -3.91 2.20 -8.69
CA HIS A 165 -2.93 2.90 -7.86
C HIS A 165 -3.64 3.70 -6.79
N ILE A 166 -2.97 3.87 -5.65
CA ILE A 166 -3.41 4.76 -4.59
C ILE A 166 -2.29 5.70 -4.14
N ARG A 167 -2.70 6.82 -3.58
CA ARG A 167 -1.86 7.71 -2.78
C ARG A 167 -2.48 7.80 -1.39
N VAL A 168 -1.76 7.29 -0.40
CA VAL A 168 -2.10 7.41 1.01
C VAL A 168 -1.49 8.70 1.53
N ASN A 169 -2.26 9.50 2.24
CA ASN A 169 -1.81 10.74 2.87
C ASN A 169 -1.96 10.64 4.40
N MET A 170 -0.86 10.81 5.14
CA MET A 170 -0.81 10.90 6.61
C MET A 170 -0.77 12.36 7.03
N ILE A 171 -1.81 12.82 7.71
CA ILE A 171 -2.01 14.24 7.99
C ILE A 171 -1.75 14.54 9.47
N PRO A 172 -0.79 15.42 9.82
CA PRO A 172 0.28 15.95 8.96
C PRO A 172 1.47 14.99 8.78
N ASP A 173 1.63 14.05 9.69
CA ASP A 173 2.70 13.06 9.79
C ASP A 173 2.26 11.95 10.76
N GLY A 174 3.11 10.95 11.00
CA GLY A 174 2.89 9.94 12.04
C GLY A 174 3.25 8.55 11.56
N GLY A 175 2.64 7.54 12.17
CA GLY A 175 2.88 6.13 11.86
C GLY A 175 1.63 5.31 11.60
N ILE A 176 1.69 4.50 10.55
CA ILE A 176 0.68 3.50 10.18
C ILE A 176 1.34 2.12 10.17
N SER A 177 0.65 1.14 10.74
CA SER A 177 1.08 -0.26 10.71
C SER A 177 0.72 -0.90 9.39
N ARG A 178 -0.56 -0.92 9.01
CA ARG A 178 -1.05 -1.59 7.79
C ARG A 178 -2.12 -0.79 7.07
N ILE A 179 -2.20 -1.01 5.77
CA ILE A 179 -3.32 -0.59 4.92
C ILE A 179 -3.77 -1.79 4.10
N ARG A 180 -5.08 -2.01 4.07
CA ARG A 180 -5.73 -3.06 3.27
C ARG A 180 -6.77 -2.45 2.36
N LEU A 181 -6.82 -2.91 1.11
CA LEU A 181 -7.86 -2.56 0.15
C LEU A 181 -8.56 -3.84 -0.28
N TRP A 182 -9.62 -4.19 0.45
CA TRP A 182 -10.41 -5.37 0.18
C TRP A 182 -11.38 -5.08 -0.97
N GLY A 183 -11.33 -5.91 -2.00
CA GLY A 183 -12.10 -5.68 -3.22
C GLY A 183 -12.06 -6.86 -4.16
N LYS A 184 -12.68 -6.70 -5.33
CA LYS A 184 -12.71 -7.71 -6.38
C LYS A 184 -11.84 -7.30 -7.55
N VAL A 185 -11.17 -8.27 -8.17
CA VAL A 185 -10.42 -8.03 -9.40
C VAL A 185 -11.40 -7.84 -10.55
N THR A 186 -11.32 -6.68 -11.21
CA THR A 186 -12.10 -6.44 -12.43
C THR A 186 -11.32 -7.01 -13.60
N ALA A 187 -11.96 -7.82 -14.44
CA ALA A 187 -11.32 -8.37 -15.64
C ALA A 187 -10.81 -7.24 -16.55
N GLN A 188 -9.67 -7.44 -17.19
CA GLN A 188 -9.32 -6.63 -18.35
C GLN A 188 -10.34 -6.93 -19.44
N GLU A 189 -11.05 -5.92 -19.92
CA GLU A 189 -11.74 -6.04 -21.21
C GLU A 189 -10.68 -6.44 -22.23
N SER A 190 -10.84 -7.63 -22.78
CA SER A 190 -9.95 -8.10 -23.83
C SER A 190 -10.17 -7.18 -25.02
N MET A 191 -9.19 -6.33 -25.35
CA MET A 191 -9.19 -5.61 -26.61
C MET A 191 -9.23 -6.65 -27.74
N THR A 192 -10.38 -6.73 -28.41
CA THR A 192 -10.56 -7.44 -29.68
C THR A 192 -9.72 -6.84 -30.79
#